data_AF-A0A415FCQ7-F1
#
_entry.id   AF-A0A415FCQ7-F1
#
_cell.length_a   1.000
_cell.length_b   1.000
_cell.length_c   1.000
_cell.angle_alpha   90.00
_cell.angle_beta   90.00
_cell.angle_gamma   90.00
#
_symmetry.space_group_name_H-M   'P 1'
#
loop_
_entity.id
_entity.type
_entity.pdbx_description
1 polymer ?
#
loop_
_entity_poly.entity_id
_entity_poly.type
_entity_poly.pdbx_seq_one_letter_code
_entity_poly.pdbx_strand_id
1 'polypeptide(L)'
;MMSSLRVEDKIAILQLVCQLILSADGSMVEERDNCVVDYVLKELGYDTDSDSGAIAGNILWNQATETNPFKAFQIVSELNRDVKNEVRVILLQICKMGGNFMNRVNIAQQIFQRTNIEYYPL
;
A
#
# COMPACT_ATOMS: atom_id res chain seq x y z
N MET A 1 -11.66 10.59 -0.81
CA MET A 1 -10.76 10.95 0.31
C MET A 1 -9.31 10.56 0.02
N MET A 2 -9.06 9.32 -0.40
CA MET A 2 -7.72 8.86 -0.83
C MET A 2 -7.20 9.60 -2.07
N SER A 3 -8.08 9.90 -3.03
CA SER A 3 -7.75 10.65 -4.25
C SER A 3 -7.23 12.06 -4.01
N SER A 4 -7.64 12.72 -2.91
CA SER A 4 -7.25 14.09 -2.54
C SER A 4 -6.00 14.18 -1.66
N LEU A 5 -5.38 13.04 -1.31
CA LEU A 5 -4.15 13.03 -0.53
C LEU A 5 -3.01 13.71 -1.30
N ARG A 6 -2.04 14.27 -0.56
CA ARG A 6 -0.81 14.77 -1.15
C ARG A 6 -0.06 13.61 -1.80
N VAL A 7 0.68 13.90 -2.86
CA VAL A 7 1.47 12.88 -3.57
C VAL A 7 2.42 12.14 -2.62
N GLU A 8 3.04 12.84 -1.68
CA GLU A 8 3.93 12.23 -0.66
C GLU A 8 3.20 11.21 0.23
N ASP A 9 1.97 11.49 0.63
CA ASP A 9 1.16 10.58 1.45
C ASP A 9 0.80 9.32 0.64
N LYS A 10 0.47 9.49 -0.64
CA LYS A 10 0.18 8.38 -1.56
C LYS A 10 1.42 7.49 -1.79
N ILE A 11 2.58 8.10 -2.01
CA ILE A 11 3.87 7.40 -2.13
C ILE A 11 4.18 6.61 -0.85
N ALA A 12 3.96 7.22 0.32
CA ALA A 12 4.17 6.53 1.59
C ALA A 12 3.26 5.31 1.73
N ILE A 13 1.96 5.43 1.41
CA ILE A 13 1.01 4.31 1.42
C ILE A 13 1.44 3.20 0.46
N LEU A 14 1.82 3.54 -0.77
CA LEU A 14 2.36 2.56 -1.73
C LEU A 14 3.61 1.88 -1.21
N GLN A 15 4.50 2.60 -0.54
CA GLN A 15 5.71 1.99 -0.01
C GLN A 15 5.41 0.99 1.12
N LEU A 16 4.36 1.21 1.91
CA LEU A 16 3.87 0.22 2.86
C LEU A 16 3.31 -1.03 2.16
N VAL A 17 2.68 -0.87 0.99
CA VAL A 17 2.27 -2.00 0.14
C VAL A 17 3.48 -2.77 -0.38
N CYS A 18 4.55 -2.10 -0.81
CA CYS A 18 5.80 -2.75 -1.16
C CYS A 18 6.34 -3.58 0.01
N GLN A 19 6.38 -3.00 1.22
CA GLN A 19 6.86 -3.72 2.41
C GLN A 19 5.97 -4.92 2.75
N LEU A 20 4.66 -4.83 2.53
CA LEU A 20 3.73 -5.95 2.70
C LEU A 20 4.09 -7.12 1.76
N ILE A 21 4.23 -6.84 0.46
CA ILE A 21 4.53 -7.86 -0.55
C ILE A 21 5.92 -8.46 -0.30
N LEU A 22 6.94 -7.62 -0.25
CA LEU A 22 8.34 -8.04 -0.13
C LEU A 22 8.58 -8.87 1.14
N SER A 23 8.01 -8.45 2.27
CA SER A 23 8.22 -9.16 3.54
C SER A 23 7.44 -10.48 3.63
N ALA A 24 6.30 -10.58 2.96
CA ALA A 24 5.47 -11.79 3.01
C ALA A 24 5.92 -12.88 2.03
N ASP A 25 6.48 -12.46 0.89
CA ASP A 25 6.66 -13.32 -0.29
C ASP A 25 8.14 -13.55 -0.68
N GLY A 26 9.09 -13.17 0.18
CA GLY A 26 10.51 -13.53 -0.02
C GLY A 26 11.33 -12.50 -0.78
N SER A 27 10.99 -11.20 -0.66
CA SER A 27 11.77 -10.05 -1.15
C SER A 27 11.75 -9.80 -2.66
N MET A 28 10.79 -10.33 -3.41
CA MET A 28 10.59 -9.99 -4.82
C MET A 28 9.12 -9.65 -5.11
N VAL A 29 8.89 -8.58 -5.86
CA VAL A 29 7.59 -8.28 -6.48
C VAL A 29 7.51 -9.09 -7.77
N GLU A 30 6.49 -9.92 -7.91
CA GLU A 30 6.29 -10.78 -9.07
C GLU A 30 5.15 -10.25 -9.96
N GLU A 31 5.00 -10.79 -11.18
CA GLU A 31 3.88 -10.41 -12.07
C GLU A 31 2.50 -10.60 -11.42
N ARG A 32 2.37 -11.56 -10.51
CA ARG A 32 1.14 -11.79 -9.72
C ARG A 32 0.76 -10.59 -8.85
N ASP A 33 1.70 -9.70 -8.54
CA ASP A 33 1.48 -8.52 -7.74
C ASP A 33 1.05 -7.31 -8.58
N ASN A 34 1.09 -7.41 -9.91
CA ASN A 34 0.59 -6.33 -10.79
C ASN A 34 -0.88 -6.02 -10.51
N CYS A 35 -1.70 -7.02 -10.16
CA CYS A 35 -3.10 -6.79 -9.78
C CYS A 35 -3.24 -6.05 -8.44
N VAL A 36 -2.29 -6.23 -7.52
CA VAL A 36 -2.22 -5.51 -6.24
C VAL A 36 -1.83 -4.05 -6.49
N VAL A 37 -0.82 -3.82 -7.33
CA VAL A 37 -0.37 -2.47 -7.71
C VAL A 37 -1.49 -1.70 -8.40
N ASP A 38 -2.14 -2.32 -9.38
CA ASP A 38 -3.28 -1.74 -10.09
C ASP A 38 -4.42 -1.36 -9.14
N TYR A 39 -4.81 -2.29 -8.26
CA TYR A 39 -5.84 -2.07 -7.25
C TYR A 39 -5.53 -0.88 -6.35
N VAL A 40 -4.34 -0.82 -5.74
CA VAL A 40 -4.03 0.28 -4.82
C VAL A 40 -3.92 1.62 -5.56
N LEU A 41 -3.44 1.65 -6.80
CA LEU A 41 -3.41 2.87 -7.59
C LEU A 41 -4.82 3.39 -7.88
N LYS A 42 -5.78 2.50 -8.21
CA LYS A 42 -7.20 2.85 -8.35
C LYS A 42 -7.78 3.41 -7.05
N GLU A 43 -7.52 2.77 -5.91
CA GLU A 43 -7.95 3.26 -4.59
C GLU A 43 -7.35 4.63 -4.24
N LEU A 44 -6.14 4.93 -4.71
CA LEU A 44 -5.48 6.23 -4.59
C LEU A 44 -5.96 7.27 -5.62
N GLY A 45 -6.92 6.91 -6.47
CA GLY A 45 -7.59 7.79 -7.43
C GLY A 45 -6.89 7.91 -8.77
N TYR A 46 -6.06 6.94 -9.17
CA TYR A 46 -5.45 6.90 -10.50
C TYR A 46 -6.30 6.06 -11.44
N ASP A 47 -6.49 6.55 -12.66
CA ASP A 47 -7.16 5.83 -13.74
C ASP A 47 -6.16 4.96 -14.50
N THR A 48 -5.91 3.76 -13.98
CA THR A 48 -4.97 2.81 -14.60
C THR A 48 -5.53 2.11 -15.84
N ASP A 49 -6.82 2.31 -16.16
CA ASP A 49 -7.44 1.76 -17.37
C ASP A 49 -7.17 2.65 -18.61
N SER A 50 -6.73 3.90 -18.41
CA SER A 50 -6.23 4.78 -19.48
C SER A 50 -4.71 4.71 -19.64
N ASP A 51 -4.21 4.86 -20.87
CA ASP A 51 -2.76 4.90 -21.14
C ASP A 51 -2.05 5.98 -20.30
N SER A 52 -2.62 7.18 -20.24
CA SER A 52 -2.06 8.30 -19.48
C SER A 52 -2.03 8.05 -17.97
N GLY A 53 -3.08 7.44 -17.42
CA GLY A 53 -3.15 7.19 -15.99
C GLY A 53 -2.35 5.97 -15.56
N ALA A 54 -2.21 4.95 -16.43
CA ALA A 54 -1.25 3.86 -16.25
C ALA A 54 0.19 4.37 -16.18
N ILE A 55 0.59 5.29 -17.07
CA ILE A 55 1.91 5.94 -17.02
C ILE A 55 2.09 6.69 -15.70
N ALA A 56 1.11 7.51 -15.29
CA ALA A 56 1.19 8.27 -14.05
C ALA A 56 1.26 7.36 -12.81
N GLY A 57 0.48 6.28 -12.78
CA GLY A 57 0.49 5.29 -11.71
C GLY A 57 1.83 4.56 -11.62
N ASN A 58 2.41 4.15 -12.76
CA ASN A 58 3.72 3.51 -12.79
C ASN A 58 4.85 4.42 -12.29
N ILE A 59 4.81 5.72 -12.62
CA ILE A 59 5.76 6.69 -12.07
C ILE A 59 5.65 6.75 -10.55
N LEU A 60 4.43 6.79 -10.02
CA LEU A 60 4.20 6.84 -8.58
C LEU A 60 4.66 5.56 -7.88
N TRP A 61 4.40 4.39 -8.49
CA TRP A 61 4.86 3.11 -8.00
C TRP A 61 6.39 3.03 -7.94
N ASN A 62 7.08 3.43 -9.02
CA ASN A 62 8.54 3.45 -9.05
C ASN A 62 9.10 4.37 -7.94
N GLN A 63 8.55 5.56 -7.78
CA GLN A 63 8.93 6.47 -6.69
C GLN A 63 8.70 5.86 -5.30
N ALA A 64 7.61 5.12 -5.12
CA ALA A 64 7.34 4.42 -3.87
C ALA A 64 8.42 3.37 -3.58
N THR A 65 8.78 2.54 -4.56
CA THR A 65 9.81 1.49 -4.37
C THR A 65 11.18 2.06 -3.99
N GLU A 66 11.51 3.27 -4.42
CA GLU A 66 12.75 3.98 -4.10
C GLU A 66 12.68 4.78 -2.79
N THR A 67 11.49 4.99 -2.24
CA THR A 67 11.28 5.78 -1.03
C THR A 67 11.79 5.04 0.20
N ASN A 68 12.48 5.73 1.12
CA ASN A 68 12.92 5.13 2.37
C ASN A 68 11.70 4.58 3.18
N PRO A 69 11.64 3.27 3.48
CA PRO A 69 10.53 2.67 4.21
C PRO A 69 10.30 3.33 5.58
N PHE A 70 11.36 3.69 6.32
CA PHE A 70 11.23 4.34 7.63
C PHE A 70 10.47 5.67 7.54
N LYS A 71 10.77 6.48 6.52
CA LYS A 71 10.07 7.74 6.27
C LYS A 71 8.60 7.48 5.90
N ALA A 72 8.33 6.47 5.07
CA ALA A 72 6.97 6.11 4.71
C ALA A 72 6.13 5.67 5.93
N PHE A 73 6.71 4.85 6.81
CA PHE A 73 6.07 4.46 8.08
C PHE A 73 5.75 5.67 8.95
N GLN A 74 6.68 6.61 9.09
CA GLN A 74 6.46 7.85 9.84
C GLN A 74 5.31 8.66 9.25
N ILE A 75 5.32 8.91 7.94
CA ILE A 75 4.25 9.67 7.25
C ILE A 75 2.88 9.02 7.51
N VAL A 76 2.75 7.71 7.29
CA VAL A 76 1.49 7.01 7.49
C VAL A 76 1.05 7.03 8.96
N SER A 77 1.99 7.02 9.90
CA SER A 77 1.70 7.15 11.33
C SER A 77 1.14 8.51 11.74
N GLU A 78 1.36 9.55 10.94
CA GLU A 78 0.90 10.92 11.20
C GLU A 78 -0.41 11.26 10.46
N LEU A 79 -0.88 10.37 9.56
CA LEU A 79 -2.15 10.54 8.87
C LEU A 79 -3.34 10.55 9.82
N ASN A 80 -4.41 11.23 9.41
CA ASN A 80 -5.65 11.25 10.18
C ASN A 80 -6.30 9.87 10.28
N ARG A 81 -7.19 9.72 11.26
CA ARG A 81 -7.83 8.43 11.58
C ARG A 81 -8.61 7.84 10.41
N ASP A 82 -9.31 8.66 9.64
CA ASP A 82 -10.15 8.19 8.55
C ASP A 82 -9.30 7.63 7.40
N VAL A 83 -8.22 8.33 7.04
CA VAL A 83 -7.26 7.84 6.04
C VAL A 83 -6.57 6.56 6.51
N LYS A 84 -6.20 6.49 7.78
CA LYS A 84 -5.65 5.26 8.37
C LYS A 84 -6.62 4.08 8.31
N ASN A 85 -7.91 4.32 8.50
CA ASN A 85 -8.94 3.30 8.36
C ASN A 85 -9.05 2.79 6.92
N GLU A 86 -8.95 3.68 5.92
CA GLU A 86 -8.91 3.27 4.51
C GLU A 86 -7.64 2.46 4.19
N VAL A 87 -6.46 2.92 4.65
CA VAL A 87 -5.19 2.18 4.49
C VAL A 87 -5.29 0.77 5.09
N ARG A 88 -5.95 0.63 6.24
CA ARG A 88 -6.23 -0.69 6.85
C ARG A 88 -7.04 -1.58 5.93
N VAL A 89 -8.13 -1.05 5.36
CA VAL A 89 -9.01 -1.80 4.45
C VAL A 89 -8.24 -2.23 3.20
N ILE A 90 -7.46 -1.32 2.60
CA ILE A 90 -6.61 -1.61 1.44
C ILE A 90 -5.63 -2.74 1.75
N LEU A 91 -4.85 -2.64 2.83
CA LEU A 91 -3.85 -3.67 3.17
C LEU A 91 -4.48 -5.04 3.46
N LEU A 92 -5.65 -5.07 4.11
CA LEU A 92 -6.39 -6.32 4.34
C LEU A 92 -6.97 -6.92 3.05
N GLN A 93 -7.37 -6.09 2.09
CA GLN A 93 -7.80 -6.57 0.78
C GLN A 93 -6.63 -7.16 0.00
N ILE A 94 -5.47 -6.51 0.01
CA ILE A 94 -4.24 -6.99 -0.64
C ILE A 94 -3.80 -8.37 -0.12
N CYS A 95 -4.01 -8.64 1.18
CA CYS A 95 -3.73 -9.95 1.75
C CYS A 95 -4.50 -11.08 1.02
N LYS A 96 -5.68 -10.78 0.45
CA LYS A 96 -6.56 -11.76 -0.23
C LYS A 96 -6.32 -11.87 -1.75
N MET A 97 -5.54 -10.97 -2.35
CA MET A 97 -5.43 -10.85 -3.81
C MET A 97 -4.30 -11.67 -4.45
N GLY A 98 -3.34 -12.15 -3.66
CA GLY A 98 -2.21 -12.94 -4.15
C GLY A 98 -1.23 -13.28 -3.04
N GLY A 99 -0.17 -14.03 -3.37
CA GLY A 99 0.89 -14.41 -2.42
C GLY A 99 0.42 -15.30 -1.27
N ASN A 100 1.24 -15.40 -0.22
CA ASN A 100 0.88 -16.18 0.97
C ASN A 100 -0.02 -15.37 1.90
N PHE A 101 -1.32 -15.69 1.92
CA PHE A 101 -2.34 -15.02 2.74
C PHE A 101 -1.93 -14.89 4.22
N MET A 102 -1.48 -15.97 4.85
CA MET A 102 -1.15 -15.97 6.28
C MET A 102 0.06 -15.07 6.58
N ASN A 103 1.08 -15.11 5.72
CA ASN A 103 2.24 -14.23 5.85
C ASN A 103 1.84 -12.76 5.65
N ARG A 104 1.07 -12.45 4.61
CA ARG A 104 0.59 -11.09 4.33
C ARG A 104 -0.24 -10.54 5.50
N VAL A 105 -1.14 -11.34 6.07
CA VAL A 105 -1.91 -10.92 7.27
C VAL A 105 -0.99 -10.61 8.45
N ASN A 106 0.01 -11.46 8.71
CA ASN A 106 0.99 -11.21 9.78
C ASN A 106 1.75 -9.90 9.55
N ILE A 107 2.27 -9.69 8.34
CA ILE A 107 2.99 -8.46 8.00
C ILE A 107 2.07 -7.23 8.08
N ALA A 108 0.82 -7.32 7.60
CA ALA A 108 -0.15 -6.23 7.71
C ALA A 108 -0.41 -5.84 9.18
N GLN A 109 -0.52 -6.81 10.08
CA GLN A 109 -0.65 -6.54 11.52
C GLN A 109 0.57 -5.81 12.09
N GLN A 110 1.79 -6.20 11.69
CA GLN A 110 3.01 -5.49 12.08
C GLN A 110 3.03 -4.06 11.52
N ILE A 111 2.56 -3.86 10.30
CA ILE A 111 2.41 -2.52 9.72
C ILE A 111 1.45 -1.67 10.55
N PHE A 112 0.30 -2.23 10.94
CA PHE A 112 -0.69 -1.50 11.74
C PHE A 112 -0.15 -1.06 13.10
N GLN A 113 0.58 -1.96 13.78
CA GLN A 113 1.23 -1.65 15.05
C GLN A 113 2.24 -0.49 14.92
N ARG A 114 3.03 -0.46 13.84
CA ARG A 114 4.05 0.57 13.62
C ARG A 114 3.49 1.91 13.15
N THR A 115 2.26 1.93 12.64
CA THR A 115 1.61 3.12 12.08
C THR A 115 0.46 3.64 12.95
N ASN A 116 0.24 3.05 14.13
CA ASN A 116 -0.89 3.38 15.01
C ASN A 116 -2.24 3.28 14.27
N ILE A 117 -2.41 2.22 13.47
CA ILE A 117 -3.68 1.86 12.84
C ILE A 117 -4.37 0.86 13.77
N GLU A 118 -5.62 1.16 14.17
CA GLU A 118 -6.41 0.29 15.03
C GLU A 118 -6.77 -1.01 14.30
N TYR A 119 -6.38 -2.16 14.85
CA TYR A 119 -6.74 -3.47 14.34
C TYR A 119 -7.37 -4.31 15.45
N TYR A 120 -8.62 -4.70 15.25
CA TYR A 120 -9.29 -5.69 16.10
C TYR A 120 -9.26 -7.02 15.36
N PRO A 121 -8.69 -8.10 15.93
CA PRO A 121 -8.76 -9.41 15.32
C PRO A 121 -10.23 -9.80 15.15
N LEU A 122 -10.58 -10.22 13.93
CA LEU A 122 -11.88 -10.84 13.61
C LEU A 122 -12.01 -12.19 14.32
#